data_AF-A0A4V0YP86-F1
#
_entry.id   AF-A0A4V0YP86-F1
#
_cell.length_a   1.000
_cell.length_b   1.000
_cell.length_c   1.000
_cell.angle_alpha   90.00
_cell.angle_beta   90.00
_cell.angle_gamma   90.00
#
_symmetry.space_group_name_H-M   'P 1'
#
loop_
_entity.id
_entity.type
_entity.pdbx_description
1 polymer ?
#
loop_
_entity_poly.entity_id
_entity_poly.type
_entity_poly.pdbx_seq_one_letter_code
_entity_poly.pdbx_strand_id
1 'polypeptide(L)'
;MYLFGSFMLTLAFAGTMVANLFYQNLLLARAWPPIRIHDQVVVTESGDVFVKIKDPIIGRADRVQLYDCNGKFKAAFQPDSAGGVFKIAASPDQSLEIYSVRTNTVDTFALDGTFLRRRSVDDRDMPFDFLKSGPSVKKAGLCEFEIDPISSQFSVRKGTSIKPLEPGDWILENLLNYWGIGGTGALGIGLMLVSTLRRDKLQT
;
A
#
# COMPACT_ATOMS: atom_id res chain seq x y z
N MET A 1 -26.49 -21.22 -14.71
CA MET A 1 -25.55 -21.54 -13.61
C MET A 1 -24.08 -21.54 -14.03
N TYR A 2 -23.71 -21.94 -15.27
CA TYR A 2 -22.33 -21.88 -15.78
C TYR A 2 -21.76 -20.45 -15.95
N LEU A 3 -22.61 -19.47 -16.28
CA LEU A 3 -22.18 -18.08 -16.50
C LEU A 3 -21.56 -17.43 -15.25
N PHE A 4 -22.06 -17.75 -14.06
CA PHE A 4 -21.62 -17.11 -12.81
C PHE A 4 -20.25 -17.63 -12.34
N GLY A 5 -20.01 -18.94 -12.47
CA GLY A 5 -18.71 -19.54 -12.16
C GLY A 5 -17.62 -19.11 -13.14
N SER A 6 -17.94 -19.02 -14.43
CA SER A 6 -17.01 -18.52 -15.45
C SER A 6 -16.68 -17.04 -15.22
N PHE A 7 -17.67 -16.21 -14.89
CA PHE A 7 -17.49 -14.79 -14.58
C PHE A 7 -16.56 -14.56 -13.37
N MET A 8 -16.72 -15.33 -12.29
CA MET A 8 -15.86 -15.23 -11.10
C MET A 8 -14.42 -15.69 -11.38
N LEU A 9 -14.22 -16.70 -12.22
CA LEU A 9 -12.89 -17.12 -12.65
C LEU A 9 -12.21 -16.02 -13.48
N THR A 10 -12.94 -15.40 -14.41
CA THR A 10 -12.43 -14.29 -15.22
C THR A 10 -12.07 -13.09 -14.36
N LEU A 11 -12.85 -12.79 -13.32
CA LEU A 11 -12.51 -11.74 -12.34
C LEU A 11 -11.23 -12.04 -11.57
N ALA A 12 -11.02 -13.29 -11.15
CA ALA A 12 -9.79 -13.70 -10.47
C ALA A 12 -8.56 -13.59 -11.39
N PHE A 13 -8.66 -14.03 -12.65
CA PHE A 13 -7.60 -13.89 -13.65
C PHE A 13 -7.34 -12.43 -14.04
N ALA A 14 -8.39 -11.63 -14.21
CA ALA A 14 -8.24 -10.20 -14.45
C ALA A 14 -7.55 -9.52 -13.28
N GLY A 15 -7.88 -9.90 -12.04
CA GLY A 15 -7.26 -9.36 -10.85
C GLY A 15 -5.78 -9.70 -10.69
N THR A 16 -5.39 -10.94 -10.98
CA THR A 16 -3.97 -11.34 -10.97
C THR A 16 -3.19 -10.68 -12.11
N MET A 17 -3.78 -10.52 -13.29
CA MET A 17 -3.15 -9.79 -14.40
C MET A 17 -2.97 -8.31 -14.09
N VAL A 18 -3.98 -7.63 -13.52
CA VAL A 18 -3.88 -6.23 -13.12
C VAL A 18 -2.84 -6.04 -12.02
N ALA A 19 -2.80 -6.93 -11.03
CA ALA A 19 -1.76 -6.92 -10.00
C ALA A 19 -0.36 -7.10 -10.61
N ASN A 20 -0.19 -8.05 -11.54
CA ASN A 20 1.09 -8.30 -12.20
C ASN A 20 1.55 -7.11 -13.07
N LEU A 21 0.66 -6.52 -13.87
CA LEU A 21 0.95 -5.32 -14.66
C LEU A 21 1.32 -4.13 -13.78
N PHE A 22 0.70 -4.02 -12.60
CA PHE A 22 1.04 -2.99 -11.61
C PHE A 22 2.43 -3.22 -10.99
N TYR A 23 2.76 -4.46 -10.58
CA TYR A 23 4.10 -4.79 -10.07
C TYR A 23 5.21 -4.63 -11.11
N GLN A 24 4.86 -4.72 -12.39
CA GLN A 24 5.76 -4.42 -13.51
C GLN A 24 5.84 -2.93 -13.85
N ASN A 25 5.22 -2.05 -13.05
CA ASN A 25 5.12 -0.60 -13.29
C ASN A 25 4.46 -0.22 -14.63
N LEU A 26 3.64 -1.10 -15.21
CA LEU A 26 2.97 -0.86 -16.51
C LEU A 26 1.63 -0.12 -16.36
N LEU A 27 1.01 -0.18 -15.19
CA LEU A 27 -0.15 0.64 -14.84
C LEU A 27 0.31 1.84 -14.00
N LEU A 28 -0.16 3.04 -14.35
CA LEU A 28 0.06 4.24 -13.53
C LEU A 28 -0.38 3.95 -12.08
N ALA A 29 0.48 4.30 -11.13
CA ALA A 29 0.16 4.21 -9.71
C ALA A 29 -1.18 4.93 -9.46
N ARG A 30 -2.16 4.23 -8.90
CA ARG A 30 -3.40 4.83 -8.38
C ARG A 30 -3.29 4.92 -6.87
N ALA A 31 -3.97 5.90 -6.27
CA ALA A 31 -4.12 5.96 -4.84
C ALA A 31 -4.71 4.64 -4.36
N TRP A 32 -4.07 4.03 -3.38
CA TRP A 32 -4.66 2.91 -2.66
C TRP A 32 -5.43 3.47 -1.47
N PRO A 33 -6.50 2.80 -1.03
CA PRO A 33 -7.26 3.24 0.12
C PRO A 33 -6.30 3.44 1.30
N PRO A 34 -6.30 4.62 1.94
CA PRO A 34 -5.45 4.87 3.10
C PRO A 34 -6.00 4.16 4.34
N ILE A 35 -6.42 2.90 4.22
CA ILE A 35 -6.95 2.12 5.32
C ILE A 35 -5.76 1.52 6.04
N ARG A 36 -5.72 1.67 7.37
CA ARG A 36 -4.60 1.19 8.19
C ARG A 36 -3.26 1.84 7.78
N ILE A 37 -3.25 3.16 7.64
CA ILE A 37 -1.99 3.91 7.72
C ILE A 37 -1.31 3.44 9.02
N HIS A 38 -0.13 2.85 8.87
CA HIS A 38 0.64 2.42 10.03
C HIS A 38 1.09 3.64 10.83
N ASP A 39 1.82 3.43 11.92
CA ASP A 39 2.36 4.48 12.80
C ASP A 39 3.40 5.43 12.14
N GLN A 40 3.66 5.28 10.84
CA GLN A 40 4.76 5.92 10.13
C GLN A 40 4.28 6.81 8.99
N VAL A 41 4.40 8.12 9.22
CA VAL A 41 4.17 9.18 8.24
C VAL A 41 5.34 10.14 8.29
N VAL A 42 5.76 10.59 7.12
CA VAL A 42 6.85 11.56 6.95
C VAL A 42 6.36 12.69 6.06
N VAL A 43 6.37 13.90 6.60
CA VAL A 43 6.09 15.15 5.92
C VAL A 43 7.42 15.86 5.69
N THR A 44 7.70 16.24 4.45
CA THR A 44 8.92 16.98 4.07
C THR A 44 8.68 18.49 4.07
N GLU A 45 9.75 19.27 4.12
CA GLU A 45 9.69 20.73 3.97
C GLU A 45 9.15 21.17 2.59
N SER A 46 9.28 20.34 1.55
CA SER A 46 8.67 20.57 0.23
C SER A 46 7.14 20.40 0.24
N GLY A 47 6.56 19.89 1.34
CA GLY A 47 5.13 19.59 1.45
C GLY A 47 4.75 18.25 0.80
N ASP A 48 5.71 17.34 0.64
CA ASP A 48 5.42 15.96 0.26
C ASP A 48 5.08 15.14 1.52
N VAL A 49 4.06 14.29 1.42
CA VAL A 49 3.56 13.48 2.52
C VAL A 49 3.68 12.01 2.14
N PHE A 50 4.63 11.32 2.78
CA PHE A 50 4.87 9.90 2.61
C PHE A 50 4.16 9.11 3.70
N VAL A 51 3.36 8.16 3.27
CA VAL A 51 2.50 7.37 4.15
C VAL A 51 2.79 5.90 3.95
N LYS A 52 3.21 5.22 5.01
CA LYS A 52 3.32 3.77 5.01
C LYS A 52 1.93 3.15 5.19
N ILE A 53 1.49 2.37 4.20
CA ILE A 53 0.22 1.65 4.27
C ILE A 53 0.43 0.15 4.06
N LYS A 54 -0.52 -0.65 4.53
CA LYS A 54 -0.51 -2.09 4.24
C LYS A 54 -0.80 -2.33 2.76
N ASP A 55 -0.07 -3.25 2.14
CA ASP A 55 -0.45 -3.73 0.81
C ASP A 55 -1.68 -4.64 0.92
N PRO A 56 -2.83 -4.28 0.32
CA PRO A 56 -4.03 -5.09 0.44
C PRO A 56 -4.04 -6.28 -0.52
N ILE A 57 -3.17 -6.35 -1.55
CA ILE A 57 -3.04 -7.53 -2.42
C ILE A 57 -2.10 -8.53 -1.75
N ILE A 58 -0.89 -8.09 -1.42
CA ILE A 58 0.12 -8.90 -0.74
C ILE A 58 0.02 -8.53 0.74
N GLY A 59 -0.96 -9.08 1.46
CA GLY A 59 -1.27 -8.76 2.86
C GLY A 59 -0.12 -8.89 3.89
N ARG A 60 1.09 -9.24 3.46
CA ARG A 60 2.34 -9.24 4.25
C ARG A 60 3.28 -8.09 3.90
N ALA A 61 3.21 -7.54 2.70
CA ALA A 61 4.00 -6.40 2.29
C ALA A 61 3.37 -5.08 2.76
N ASP A 62 4.21 -4.06 2.83
CA ASP A 62 3.79 -2.68 3.04
C ASP A 62 4.23 -1.89 1.81
N ARG A 63 3.52 -0.81 1.52
CA ARG A 63 3.93 0.16 0.50
C ARG A 63 4.04 1.54 1.12
N VAL A 64 4.63 2.44 0.37
CA VAL A 64 4.59 3.86 0.67
C VAL A 64 3.78 4.57 -0.41
N GLN A 65 2.82 5.40 0.01
CA GLN A 65 2.12 6.33 -0.86
C GLN A 65 2.62 7.74 -0.63
N LEU A 66 2.80 8.48 -1.72
CA LEU A 66 3.17 9.88 -1.73
C LEU A 66 1.96 10.72 -2.08
N TYR A 67 1.69 11.71 -1.23
CA TYR A 67 0.70 12.74 -1.44
C TYR A 67 1.35 14.13 -1.43
N ASP A 68 0.70 15.11 -2.05
CA ASP A 68 1.06 16.52 -1.87
C ASP A 68 0.44 17.10 -0.59
N CYS A 69 0.81 18.33 -0.26
CA CYS A 69 0.30 19.04 0.92
C CYS A 69 -1.19 19.43 0.83
N ASN A 70 -1.87 19.11 -0.27
CA ASN A 70 -3.32 19.25 -0.42
C ASN A 70 -4.02 17.89 -0.32
N GLY A 71 -3.30 16.83 0.03
CA GLY A 71 -3.81 15.46 0.12
C GLY A 71 -3.94 14.76 -1.22
N LYS A 72 -3.47 15.34 -2.34
CA LYS A 72 -3.57 14.73 -3.66
C LYS A 72 -2.53 13.64 -3.84
N PHE A 73 -2.92 12.48 -4.36
CA PHE A 73 -1.99 11.38 -4.63
C PHE A 73 -1.04 11.73 -5.78
N LYS A 74 0.25 11.43 -5.60
CA LYS A 74 1.29 11.61 -6.63
C LYS A 74 1.83 10.28 -7.13
N ALA A 75 2.20 9.40 -6.21
CA ALA A 75 2.87 8.15 -6.54
C ALA A 75 2.73 7.12 -5.41
N ALA A 76 2.96 5.85 -5.74
CA ALA A 76 3.13 4.78 -4.75
C ALA A 76 4.30 3.91 -5.16
N PHE A 77 5.06 3.43 -4.18
CA PHE A 77 6.18 2.54 -4.42
C PHE A 77 6.20 1.44 -3.37
N GLN A 78 6.60 0.26 -3.83
CA GLN A 78 6.77 -0.91 -2.99
C GLN A 78 8.26 -1.21 -2.90
N PRO A 79 8.90 -0.96 -1.74
CA PRO A 79 10.27 -1.40 -1.54
C PRO A 79 10.30 -2.92 -1.52
N ASP A 80 11.31 -3.50 -2.18
CA ASP A 80 11.60 -4.94 -2.17
C ASP A 80 12.05 -5.38 -0.78
N SER A 81 11.09 -5.48 0.13
CA SER A 81 11.32 -5.55 1.59
C SER A 81 11.08 -6.94 2.17
N ALA A 82 11.07 -8.00 1.35
CA ALA A 82 10.87 -9.41 1.74
C ALA A 82 9.79 -9.66 2.82
N GLY A 83 8.74 -8.82 2.84
CA GLY A 83 7.63 -8.91 3.78
C GLY A 83 7.62 -7.91 4.94
N GLY A 84 8.12 -6.68 4.75
CA GLY A 84 7.67 -5.56 5.56
C GLY A 84 8.59 -4.35 5.54
N VAL A 85 8.01 -3.18 5.26
CA VAL A 85 8.63 -1.90 5.61
C VAL A 85 8.57 -1.80 7.12
N PHE A 86 9.69 -1.57 7.80
CA PHE A 86 9.64 -1.28 9.21
C PHE A 86 9.38 0.20 9.41
N LYS A 87 10.24 1.04 8.82
CA LYS A 87 10.25 2.48 9.05
C LYS A 87 10.60 3.26 7.78
N ILE A 88 10.06 4.48 7.69
CA ILE A 88 10.38 5.45 6.65
C ILE A 88 10.95 6.70 7.32
N ALA A 89 11.95 7.31 6.70
CA ALA A 89 12.57 8.55 7.16
C ALA A 89 12.87 9.44 5.95
N ALA A 90 12.62 10.74 6.05
CA ALA A 90 13.13 11.69 5.08
C ALA A 90 14.56 12.06 5.48
N SER A 91 15.47 11.96 4.53
CA SER A 91 16.84 12.40 4.69
C SER A 91 16.98 13.88 4.34
N PRO A 92 17.93 14.62 4.96
CA PRO A 92 18.18 16.03 4.65
C PRO A 92 18.50 16.32 3.18
N ASP A 93 18.99 15.32 2.44
CA ASP A 93 19.31 15.40 1.00
C ASP A 93 18.08 15.28 0.08
N GLN A 94 16.87 15.40 0.63
CA GLN A 94 15.62 15.23 -0.10
C GLN A 94 15.50 13.84 -0.72
N SER A 95 15.99 12.81 -0.02
CA SER A 95 15.69 11.43 -0.33
C SER A 95 14.77 10.83 0.74
N LEU A 96 14.05 9.77 0.38
CA LEU A 96 13.31 8.94 1.31
C LEU A 96 14.12 7.68 1.57
N GLU A 97 14.41 7.40 2.83
CA GLU A 97 15.05 6.17 3.26
C GLU A 97 14.02 5.25 3.91
N ILE A 98 14.04 3.98 3.51
CA ILE A 98 13.11 2.96 3.97
C ILE A 98 13.90 1.81 4.55
N TYR A 99 13.66 1.52 5.83
CA TYR A 99 14.29 0.42 6.52
C TYR A 99 13.41 -0.84 6.49
N SER A 100 14.00 -1.98 6.13
CA SER A 100 13.40 -3.31 6.21
C SER A 100 14.10 -4.19 7.25
N VAL A 101 13.34 -4.57 8.29
CA VAL A 101 13.79 -5.45 9.40
C VAL A 101 14.09 -6.88 8.96
N ARG A 102 13.54 -7.35 7.83
CA ARG A 102 13.73 -8.75 7.43
C ARG A 102 15.02 -9.00 6.68
N THR A 103 15.48 -7.98 5.97
CA THR A 103 16.70 -8.03 5.16
C THR A 103 17.82 -7.22 5.77
N ASN A 104 17.55 -6.45 6.83
CA ASN A 104 18.47 -5.51 7.47
C ASN A 104 19.07 -4.56 6.44
N THR A 105 18.20 -3.96 5.65
CA THR A 105 18.59 -3.03 4.58
C THR A 105 17.85 -1.72 4.69
N VAL A 106 18.53 -0.66 4.28
CA VAL A 106 17.96 0.66 4.02
C VAL A 106 17.99 0.89 2.51
N ASP A 107 16.80 1.07 1.95
CA ASP A 107 16.59 1.46 0.57
C ASP A 107 16.39 2.97 0.50
N THR A 108 17.19 3.64 -0.32
CA THR A 108 17.08 5.08 -0.58
C THR A 108 16.34 5.30 -1.89
N PHE A 109 15.35 6.19 -1.87
CA PHE A 109 14.54 6.60 -3.01
C PHE A 109 14.61 8.12 -3.18
N ALA A 110 14.54 8.58 -4.43
CA ALA A 110 14.22 9.98 -4.68
C ALA A 110 12.76 10.26 -4.26
N LEU A 111 12.41 11.55 -4.05
CA LEU A 111 11.04 11.91 -3.64
C LEU A 111 9.98 11.54 -4.69
N ASP A 112 10.35 11.32 -5.95
CA ASP A 112 9.45 10.83 -7.00
C ASP A 112 9.20 9.31 -6.92
N GLY A 113 9.84 8.60 -5.99
CA GLY A 113 9.75 7.15 -5.81
C GLY A 113 10.78 6.35 -6.60
N THR A 114 11.70 7.00 -7.32
CA THR A 114 12.78 6.31 -8.04
C THR A 114 13.75 5.68 -7.04
N PHE A 115 13.99 4.37 -7.17
CA PHE A 115 15.00 3.68 -6.37
C PHE A 115 16.40 4.16 -6.72
N LEU A 116 17.18 4.58 -5.72
CA LEU A 116 18.53 5.08 -5.90
C LEU A 116 19.57 4.04 -5.51
N ARG A 117 19.46 3.48 -4.30
CA ARG A 117 20.42 2.50 -3.78
C ARG A 117 19.87 1.70 -2.60
N ARG A 118 20.50 0.56 -2.34
CA ARG A 118 20.30 -0.28 -1.17
C ARG A 118 21.60 -0.39 -0.40
N ARG A 119 21.54 -0.27 0.93
CA ARG A 119 22.67 -0.57 1.83
C ARG A 119 22.23 -1.54 2.92
N SER A 120 23.10 -2.48 3.26
CA SER A 120 22.93 -3.30 4.46
C SER A 120 23.28 -2.47 5.70
N VAL A 121 22.55 -2.70 6.78
CA VAL A 121 22.79 -2.09 8.09
C VAL A 121 22.95 -3.20 9.13
N ASP A 122 23.76 -2.96 10.15
CA ASP A 122 23.83 -3.83 11.32
C ASP A 122 22.71 -3.44 12.28
N ASP A 123 21.85 -4.39 12.64
CA ASP A 123 20.76 -4.15 13.58
C ASP A 123 21.23 -3.69 14.96
N ARG A 124 22.50 -4.01 15.30
CA ARG A 124 23.12 -3.61 16.57
C ARG A 124 23.55 -2.14 16.59
N ASP A 125 23.71 -1.54 15.40
CA ASP A 125 24.11 -0.14 15.21
C ASP A 125 23.11 0.57 14.30
N MET A 126 21.83 0.46 14.67
CA MET A 126 20.75 1.03 13.89
C MET A 126 20.66 2.55 14.09
N PRO A 127 20.61 3.35 13.02
CA PRO A 127 20.42 4.80 13.14
C PRO A 127 19.13 5.11 13.90
N PHE A 128 19.16 6.16 14.74
CA PHE A 128 18.04 6.55 15.59
C PHE A 128 16.73 6.72 14.82
N ASP A 129 16.81 7.27 13.60
CA ASP A 129 15.67 7.49 12.73
C ASP A 129 14.98 6.19 12.29
N PHE A 130 15.67 5.04 12.32
CA PHE A 130 15.10 3.73 11.98
C PHE A 130 14.68 2.90 13.20
N LEU A 131 15.02 3.33 14.42
CA LEU A 131 14.53 2.71 15.65
C LEU A 131 13.01 2.87 15.78
N LYS A 132 12.33 1.90 16.40
CA LYS A 132 10.88 1.98 16.68
C LYS A 132 10.49 3.25 17.45
N SER A 133 11.37 3.72 18.34
CA SER A 133 11.20 4.94 19.13
C SER A 133 11.59 6.22 18.39
N GLY A 134 12.27 6.13 17.25
CA GLY A 134 12.68 7.29 16.49
C GLY A 134 11.47 8.06 15.93
N PRO A 135 11.65 9.31 15.50
CA PRO A 135 10.54 10.19 15.15
C PRO A 135 9.81 9.76 13.87
N SER A 136 8.48 9.89 13.87
CA SER A 136 7.68 10.06 12.65
C SER A 136 7.49 11.58 12.47
N VAL A 137 7.86 12.13 11.31
CA VAL A 137 7.72 13.57 11.05
C VAL A 137 6.32 13.83 10.52
N LYS A 138 5.37 14.18 11.38
CA LYS A 138 3.99 14.46 10.97
C LYS A 138 3.76 15.91 10.57
N LYS A 139 4.74 16.79 10.74
CA LYS A 139 4.64 18.22 10.46
C LYS A 139 5.98 18.77 9.98
N ALA A 140 5.95 19.47 8.86
CA ALA A 140 7.09 20.20 8.31
C ALA A 140 6.57 21.41 7.51
N GLY A 141 7.23 22.56 7.66
CA GLY A 141 6.76 23.83 7.10
C GLY A 141 5.28 24.13 7.43
N LEU A 142 4.49 24.39 6.38
CA LEU A 142 3.05 24.66 6.47
C LEU A 142 2.18 23.39 6.43
N CYS A 143 2.79 22.22 6.37
CA CYS A 143 2.13 20.96 6.11
C CYS A 143 2.09 20.07 7.35
N GLU A 144 0.93 19.54 7.69
CA GLU A 144 0.75 18.67 8.85
C GLU A 144 -0.19 17.50 8.51
N PHE A 145 0.27 16.28 8.72
CA PHE A 145 -0.56 15.08 8.60
C PHE A 145 -1.34 14.85 9.89
N GLU A 146 -2.65 14.63 9.76
CA GLU A 146 -3.53 14.38 10.90
C GLU A 146 -4.70 13.47 10.56
N ILE A 147 -5.45 13.07 11.58
CA ILE A 147 -6.76 12.45 11.43
C ILE A 147 -7.78 13.55 11.71
N ASP A 148 -8.61 13.88 10.73
CA ASP A 148 -9.66 14.89 10.89
C ASP A 148 -10.60 14.47 12.04
N PRO A 149 -10.74 15.28 13.11
CA PRO A 149 -11.56 14.92 14.25
C PRO A 149 -13.05 14.81 13.93
N ILE A 150 -13.53 15.41 12.83
CA ILE A 150 -14.94 15.39 12.45
C ILE A 150 -15.24 14.17 11.57
N SER A 151 -14.50 13.99 10.48
CA SER A 151 -14.75 12.90 9.53
C SER A 151 -14.05 11.59 9.89
N SER A 152 -13.10 11.61 10.83
CA SER A 152 -12.19 10.50 11.13
C SER A 152 -11.34 10.05 9.93
N GLN A 153 -11.21 10.90 8.90
CA GLN A 153 -10.42 10.61 7.71
C GLN A 153 -8.98 11.08 7.87
N PHE A 154 -8.04 10.30 7.33
CA PHE A 154 -6.65 10.73 7.20
C PHE A 154 -6.56 11.93 6.27
N SER A 155 -5.92 12.99 6.75
CA SER A 155 -5.97 14.32 6.15
C SER A 155 -4.63 15.03 6.26
N VAL A 156 -4.46 16.04 5.40
CA VAL A 156 -3.38 17.02 5.48
C VAL A 156 -3.96 18.37 5.84
N ARG A 157 -3.44 18.97 6.90
CA ARG A 157 -3.69 20.35 7.31
C ARG A 157 -2.64 21.26 6.70
N LYS A 158 -3.10 22.32 6.05
CA LYS A 158 -2.30 23.43 5.53
C LYS A 158 -2.88 24.75 6.02
N GLY A 159 -2.27 25.32 7.04
CA GLY A 159 -2.83 26.49 7.75
C GLY A 159 -4.17 26.14 8.42
N THR A 160 -5.25 26.80 8.00
CA THR A 160 -6.62 26.55 8.49
C THR A 160 -7.40 25.55 7.63
N SER A 161 -6.86 25.14 6.49
CA SER A 161 -7.51 24.19 5.59
C SER A 161 -7.13 22.77 5.96
N ILE A 162 -8.13 21.90 6.14
CA ILE A 162 -7.96 20.45 6.26
C ILE A 162 -8.45 19.82 4.96
N LYS A 163 -7.61 18.99 4.35
CA LYS A 163 -7.92 18.26 3.12
C LYS A 163 -7.75 16.76 3.35
N PRO A 164 -8.78 15.93 3.12
CA PRO A 164 -8.62 14.49 3.20
C PRO A 164 -7.60 14.02 2.16
N LEU A 165 -6.90 12.93 2.47
CA LEU A 165 -6.08 12.23 1.46
C LEU A 165 -6.99 11.74 0.33
N GLU A 166 -6.49 11.83 -0.90
CA GLU A 166 -7.18 11.34 -2.09
C GLU A 166 -7.61 9.90 -1.85
N PRO A 167 -8.92 9.61 -1.97
CA PRO A 167 -9.42 8.28 -1.71
C PRO A 167 -8.79 7.30 -2.71
N GLY A 168 -8.55 6.10 -2.23
CA GLY A 168 -8.05 5.05 -3.09
C GLY A 168 -9.05 4.65 -4.17
N ASP A 169 -8.56 3.98 -5.21
CA ASP A 169 -9.43 3.39 -6.21
C ASP A 169 -10.33 2.31 -5.59
N TRP A 170 -11.64 2.50 -5.71
CA TRP A 170 -12.66 1.58 -5.20
C TRP A 170 -12.51 0.14 -5.72
N ILE A 171 -12.07 -0.03 -6.98
CA ILE A 171 -11.87 -1.36 -7.57
C ILE A 171 -10.71 -2.06 -6.86
N LEU A 172 -9.63 -1.34 -6.60
CA LEU A 172 -8.48 -1.85 -5.87
C LEU A 172 -8.84 -2.17 -4.42
N GLU A 173 -9.70 -1.37 -3.81
CA GLU A 173 -10.18 -1.55 -2.44
C GLU A 173 -11.05 -2.80 -2.24
N ASN A 174 -12.00 -3.02 -3.14
CA ASN A 174 -13.10 -3.97 -2.93
C ASN A 174 -12.97 -5.25 -3.76
N LEU A 175 -12.45 -5.14 -4.99
CA LEU A 175 -12.40 -6.28 -5.91
C LEU A 175 -11.06 -7.00 -5.84
N LEU A 176 -9.95 -6.25 -5.73
CA LEU A 176 -8.59 -6.77 -5.85
C LEU A 176 -7.87 -6.93 -4.50
N ASN A 177 -8.55 -6.65 -3.39
CA ASN A 177 -8.04 -6.93 -2.06
C ASN A 177 -7.92 -8.45 -1.83
N TYR A 178 -6.91 -8.88 -1.07
CA TYR A 178 -6.61 -10.26 -0.70
C TYR A 178 -7.85 -11.06 -0.28
N TRP A 179 -8.74 -10.43 0.50
CA TRP A 179 -10.01 -11.04 0.92
C TRP A 179 -11.01 -11.22 -0.22
N GLY A 180 -11.07 -10.28 -1.15
CA GLY A 180 -11.90 -10.35 -2.36
C GLY A 180 -11.39 -11.41 -3.34
N ILE A 181 -10.07 -11.50 -3.53
CA ILE A 181 -9.45 -12.54 -4.37
C ILE A 181 -9.64 -13.93 -3.75
N GLY A 182 -9.34 -14.08 -2.46
CA GLY A 182 -9.49 -15.34 -1.74
C GLY A 182 -10.94 -15.82 -1.64
N GLY A 183 -11.87 -14.91 -1.33
CA GLY A 183 -13.30 -15.19 -1.25
C GLY A 183 -13.90 -15.58 -2.61
N THR A 184 -13.57 -14.83 -3.66
CA THR A 184 -14.02 -15.11 -5.03
C THR A 184 -13.44 -16.44 -5.54
N GLY A 185 -12.17 -16.72 -5.26
CA GLY A 185 -11.52 -17.98 -5.61
C GLY A 185 -12.16 -19.18 -4.91
N ALA A 186 -12.40 -19.09 -3.59
CA ALA A 186 -13.02 -20.15 -2.81
C ALA A 186 -14.48 -20.42 -3.22
N LEU A 187 -15.26 -19.36 -3.51
CA LEU A 187 -16.61 -19.49 -4.04
C LEU A 187 -16.63 -20.14 -5.43
N GLY A 188 -15.70 -19.76 -6.31
CA GLY A 188 -15.56 -20.37 -7.64
C GLY A 188 -15.26 -21.87 -7.56
N ILE A 189 -14.30 -22.27 -6.73
CA ILE A 189 -13.94 -23.67 -6.50
C ILE A 189 -15.11 -24.44 -5.85
N GLY A 190 -15.76 -23.85 -4.84
CA GLY A 190 -16.91 -24.45 -4.18
C GLY A 190 -18.09 -24.70 -5.12
N LEU A 191 -18.40 -23.74 -6.01
CA LEU A 191 -19.44 -23.90 -7.03
C LEU A 191 -19.08 -24.97 -8.07
N MET A 192 -17.81 -25.07 -8.46
CA MET A 192 -17.35 -26.16 -9.33
C MET A 192 -17.54 -27.52 -8.65
N LEU A 193 -17.09 -27.68 -7.39
CA LEU A 193 -17.25 -28.91 -6.61
C LEU A 193 -18.72 -29.32 -6.44
N VAL A 194 -19.60 -28.36 -6.14
CA VAL A 194 -21.05 -28.64 -6.06
C VAL A 194 -21.61 -29.03 -7.42
N SER A 195 -21.15 -28.42 -8.51
CA SER A 195 -21.60 -28.75 -9.86
C SER A 195 -21.15 -30.13 -10.33
N THR A 196 -19.95 -30.58 -9.94
CA THR A 196 -19.43 -31.91 -10.25
C THR A 196 -20.14 -32.97 -9.40
N LEU A 197 -20.28 -32.75 -8.10
CA LEU A 197 -20.99 -33.68 -7.20
C LEU A 197 -22.49 -33.84 -7.53
N ARG A 198 -23.13 -32.79 -8.05
CA ARG A 198 -24.53 -32.86 -8.50
C ARG A 198 -24.71 -33.62 -9.81
N ARG A 199 -23.66 -33.68 -10.66
CA ARG A 199 -23.65 -34.49 -11.89
C ARG A 199 -23.61 -35.99 -11.57
N ASP A 200 -22.81 -36.38 -10.60
CA ASP A 200 -22.65 -37.79 -10.21
C ASP A 200 -23.95 -38.39 -9.62
N LYS A 201 -24.77 -37.58 -8.94
CA LYS A 201 -26.08 -38.00 -8.41
C LYS A 201 -27.20 -38.10 -9.45
N LEU A 202 -27.00 -37.60 -10.66
CA LEU A 202 -28.00 -37.64 -11.75
C LEU A 202 -27.72 -38.77 -12.76
N GLN A 203 -26.66 -39.54 -12.56
CA GLN A 203 -26.26 -40.67 -13.41
C GLN A 203 -26.43 -42.05 -12.77
N THR A 204 -27.03 -42.11 -11.58
CA THR A 204 -27.54 -43.34 -10.92
C THR A 204 -29.05 -43.33 -10.94
#